data_AF-A0A6A5Z956-F1
#
_entry.id   AF-A0A6A5Z956-F1
#
_cell.length_a   1.000
_cell.length_b   1.000
_cell.length_c   1.000
_cell.angle_alpha   90.00
_cell.angle_beta   90.00
_cell.angle_gamma   90.00
#
_symmetry.space_group_name_H-M   'P 1'
#
loop_
_entity.id
_entity.type
_entity.pdbx_description
1 polymer ?
#
loop_
_entity_poly.entity_id
_entity_poly.type
_entity_poly.pdbx_seq_one_letter_code
_entity_poly.pdbx_strand_id
1 'polypeptide(L)'
;MQEDEKDREREERTSFVALKESELSSTEEKCAETWTTLQSSFYQTFAETTKLGDRQAMLEAEIEMQNRREDAVRNWENTLSSSHAKLKSPEADSKTTEVQKRKDVEAASHFLEAVADNGYPLDLGQVGDTQVKDQVLDRVGEWMNREGSQWLWMSGPIVTPSRLSEVSTAAYCAYLVSKRLNLPILSYRFRKDDFGIGGSTDPGSTDYRSTALDRFTAMVLAFIRQLVCLLPDNIEAKVDLSSARFQGLDASTQSILDAFNLLEDLLKTVSPMLVIVLDGFQLVDNDNFLWSETTAGYLDLFLQILRETGKGKVFKILLTSDGSCRTLMNEENLGVYEQVHFGL
;
A
#
# COMPACT_ATOMS: atom_id res chain seq x y z
N MET A 1 -34.56 44.26 -9.90
CA MET A 1 -34.67 43.07 -10.77
C MET A 1 -33.42 42.19 -10.73
N GLN A 2 -32.23 42.65 -11.15
CA GLN A 2 -31.01 41.83 -11.03
C GLN A 2 -30.49 41.68 -9.58
N GLU A 3 -30.80 42.63 -8.70
CA GLU A 3 -30.40 42.58 -7.30
C GLU A 3 -31.32 41.67 -6.47
N ASP A 4 -32.63 41.71 -6.75
CA ASP A 4 -33.65 40.85 -6.10
C ASP A 4 -33.44 39.35 -6.40
N GLU A 5 -32.87 39.01 -7.56
CA GLU A 5 -32.61 37.61 -7.93
C GLU A 5 -31.38 37.03 -7.21
N LYS A 6 -30.38 37.87 -6.91
CA LYS A 6 -29.21 37.46 -6.12
C LYS A 6 -29.53 37.24 -4.66
N ASP A 7 -30.41 38.05 -4.09
CA ASP A 7 -30.82 37.90 -2.69
C ASP A 7 -31.67 36.64 -2.51
N ARG A 8 -32.51 36.32 -3.49
CA ARG A 8 -33.27 35.06 -3.52
C ARG A 8 -32.38 33.82 -3.62
N GLU A 9 -31.37 33.82 -4.49
CA GLU A 9 -30.41 32.71 -4.58
C GLU A 9 -29.60 32.52 -3.28
N ARG A 10 -29.36 33.61 -2.54
CA ARG A 10 -28.62 33.57 -1.27
C ARG A 10 -29.48 32.97 -0.15
N GLU A 11 -30.75 33.34 -0.06
CA GLU A 11 -31.71 32.73 0.88
C GLU A 11 -31.95 31.25 0.59
N GLU A 12 -32.10 30.86 -0.68
CA GLU A 12 -32.27 29.45 -1.07
C GLU A 12 -31.04 28.60 -0.70
N ARG A 13 -29.82 29.14 -0.83
CA ARG A 13 -28.59 28.46 -0.39
C ARG A 13 -28.48 28.33 1.13
N THR A 14 -28.85 29.35 1.89
CA THR A 14 -28.80 29.27 3.36
C THR A 14 -29.84 28.29 3.91
N SER A 15 -31.03 28.24 3.30
CA SER A 15 -32.07 27.27 3.67
C SER A 15 -31.65 25.82 3.38
N PHE A 16 -30.95 25.58 2.26
CA PHE A 16 -30.46 24.25 1.90
C PHE A 16 -29.36 23.73 2.85
N VAL A 17 -28.46 24.62 3.31
CA VAL A 17 -27.41 24.25 4.27
C VAL A 17 -28.00 23.89 5.63
N ALA A 18 -28.98 24.65 6.12
CA ALA A 18 -29.64 24.38 7.39
C ALA A 18 -30.43 23.06 7.40
N LEU A 19 -31.06 22.70 6.27
CA LEU A 19 -31.74 21.41 6.10
C LEU A 19 -30.77 20.22 6.17
N LYS A 20 -29.59 20.34 5.54
CA LYS A 20 -28.57 19.28 5.60
C LYS A 20 -28.01 19.06 7.01
N GLU A 21 -27.75 20.12 7.77
CA GLU A 21 -27.23 20.00 9.13
C GLU A 21 -28.25 19.37 10.10
N SER A 22 -29.54 19.67 9.89
CA SER A 22 -30.65 19.05 10.63
C SER A 22 -30.79 17.54 10.35
N GLU A 23 -30.59 17.11 9.10
CA GLU A 23 -30.69 15.69 8.73
C GLU A 23 -29.50 14.89 9.31
N LEU A 24 -28.29 15.45 9.29
CA LEU A 24 -27.08 14.85 9.86
C LEU A 24 -27.24 14.55 11.36
N SER A 25 -27.76 15.50 12.14
CA SER A 25 -27.97 15.33 13.59
C SER A 25 -29.02 14.27 13.93
N SER A 26 -30.07 14.10 13.12
CA SER A 26 -31.11 13.09 13.34
C SER A 26 -30.63 11.66 13.06
N THR A 27 -29.68 11.48 12.14
CA THR A 27 -29.03 10.19 11.89
C THR A 27 -28.12 9.75 13.03
N GLU A 28 -27.40 10.68 13.65
CA GLU A 28 -26.47 10.39 14.77
C GLU A 28 -27.22 9.85 16.00
N GLU A 29 -28.39 10.41 16.31
CA GLU A 29 -29.20 10.02 17.49
C GLU A 29 -29.83 8.61 17.32
N LYS A 30 -30.23 8.25 16.09
CA LYS A 30 -30.77 6.91 15.77
C LYS A 30 -29.71 5.81 15.73
N CYS A 31 -28.46 6.15 15.37
CA CYS A 31 -27.33 5.24 15.43
C CYS A 31 -26.99 4.84 16.89
N ALA A 32 -27.13 5.78 17.84
CA ALA A 32 -26.85 5.53 19.24
C ALA A 32 -27.84 4.56 19.92
N GLU A 33 -29.13 4.61 19.58
CA GLU A 33 -30.16 3.73 20.19
C GLU A 33 -30.10 2.28 19.66
N THR A 34 -29.70 2.08 18.39
CA THR A 34 -29.65 0.75 17.76
C THR A 34 -28.42 -0.06 18.21
N TRP A 35 -27.35 0.63 18.61
CA TRP A 35 -26.07 0.09 19.07
C TRP A 35 -26.16 -0.80 20.32
N THR A 36 -27.07 -0.51 21.24
CA THR A 36 -27.19 -1.26 22.50
C THR A 36 -27.90 -2.61 22.36
N THR A 37 -28.63 -2.85 21.26
CA THR A 37 -29.47 -4.06 21.11
C THR A 37 -28.76 -5.21 20.39
N LEU A 38 -27.77 -4.92 19.53
CA LEU A 38 -27.12 -5.92 18.66
C LEU A 38 -25.89 -6.61 19.27
N GLN A 39 -25.29 -6.03 20.33
CA GLN A 39 -24.09 -6.56 20.98
C GLN A 39 -24.32 -7.92 21.68
N SER A 40 -25.57 -8.27 22.04
CA SER A 40 -25.88 -9.51 22.75
C SER A 40 -26.06 -10.75 21.87
N SER A 41 -26.26 -10.60 20.55
CA SER A 41 -26.57 -11.73 19.65
C SER A 41 -25.35 -12.41 19.05
N PHE A 42 -24.20 -11.72 18.98
CA PHE A 42 -23.07 -12.14 18.16
C PHE A 42 -22.14 -13.16 18.86
N TYR A 43 -22.12 -13.20 20.19
CA TYR A 43 -21.23 -14.09 20.96
C TYR A 43 -21.66 -15.58 20.96
N GLN A 44 -22.83 -15.93 20.40
CA GLN A 44 -23.33 -17.31 20.44
C GLN A 44 -22.99 -18.16 19.20
N THR A 45 -22.61 -17.57 18.08
CA THR A 45 -22.57 -18.30 16.79
C THR A 45 -21.15 -18.66 16.32
N PHE A 46 -20.10 -18.08 16.92
CA PHE A 46 -18.72 -18.21 16.42
C PHE A 46 -18.00 -19.53 16.84
N ALA A 47 -18.63 -20.40 17.63
CA ALA A 47 -17.95 -21.55 18.25
C ALA A 47 -18.00 -22.88 17.47
N GLU A 48 -18.63 -22.98 16.29
CA GLU A 48 -19.03 -24.30 15.76
C GLU A 48 -18.42 -24.79 14.43
N THR A 49 -17.50 -24.07 13.75
CA THR A 49 -17.04 -24.55 12.42
C THR A 49 -15.55 -24.41 12.17
N THR A 50 -14.81 -25.51 12.36
CA THR A 50 -13.64 -25.88 11.52
C THR A 50 -13.26 -27.35 11.74
N LYS A 51 -13.32 -28.20 10.70
CA LYS A 51 -12.87 -29.60 10.71
C LYS A 51 -11.85 -29.88 9.61
N LEU A 52 -10.91 -30.75 9.96
CA LEU A 52 -9.70 -31.22 9.27
C LEU A 52 -9.99 -31.95 7.95
N GLY A 53 -9.31 -31.55 6.88
CA GLY A 53 -9.21 -32.28 5.60
C GLY A 53 -7.89 -32.07 4.84
N ASP A 54 -7.31 -30.86 4.85
CA ASP A 54 -6.24 -30.48 3.89
C ASP A 54 -4.84 -30.30 4.48
N ARG A 55 -4.55 -30.84 5.66
CA ARG A 55 -3.30 -30.52 6.39
C ARG A 55 -1.99 -30.97 5.72
N GLN A 56 -2.00 -32.01 4.90
CA GLN A 56 -0.75 -32.58 4.35
C GLN A 56 -0.30 -31.87 3.06
N ALA A 57 -1.21 -31.54 2.15
CA ALA A 57 -0.90 -30.73 0.97
C ALA A 57 -0.49 -29.30 1.35
N MET A 58 -1.09 -28.76 2.41
CA MET A 58 -0.72 -27.45 2.95
C MET A 58 0.71 -27.45 3.52
N LEU A 59 1.13 -28.54 4.19
CA LEU A 59 2.47 -28.65 4.76
C LEU A 59 3.56 -28.79 3.68
N GLU A 60 3.30 -29.54 2.61
CA GLU A 60 4.24 -29.68 1.49
C GLU A 60 4.43 -28.36 0.73
N ALA A 61 3.33 -27.62 0.51
CA ALA A 61 3.39 -26.27 -0.07
C ALA A 61 4.14 -25.27 0.82
N GLU A 62 3.97 -25.34 2.15
CA GLU A 62 4.68 -24.50 3.12
C GLU A 62 6.20 -24.73 3.08
N ILE A 63 6.64 -26.00 3.02
CA ILE A 63 8.07 -26.34 2.95
C ILE A 63 8.71 -25.84 1.65
N GLU A 64 8.03 -26.02 0.52
CA GLU A 64 8.53 -25.51 -0.76
C GLU A 64 8.61 -23.97 -0.77
N MET A 65 7.62 -23.31 -0.17
CA MET A 65 7.59 -21.86 0.02
C MET A 65 8.76 -21.37 0.88
N GLN A 66 9.05 -22.04 2.00
CA GLN A 66 10.17 -21.72 2.88
C GLN A 66 11.51 -21.75 2.14
N ASN A 67 11.74 -22.78 1.32
CA ASN A 67 12.97 -22.95 0.56
C ASN A 67 13.15 -21.83 -0.49
N ARG A 68 12.09 -21.48 -1.22
CA ARG A 68 12.16 -20.38 -2.22
C ARG A 68 12.36 -19.03 -1.57
N ARG A 69 11.81 -18.82 -0.37
CA ARG A 69 12.06 -17.61 0.44
C ARG A 69 13.53 -17.52 0.85
N GLU A 70 14.11 -18.61 1.34
CA GLU A 70 15.53 -18.65 1.68
C GLU A 70 16.42 -18.37 0.46
N ASP A 71 16.07 -18.90 -0.71
CA ASP A 71 16.80 -18.64 -1.95
C ASP A 71 16.68 -17.19 -2.42
N ALA A 72 15.49 -16.57 -2.32
CA ALA A 72 15.28 -15.17 -2.64
C ALA A 72 16.09 -14.25 -1.71
N VAL A 73 16.05 -14.49 -0.40
CA VAL A 73 16.82 -13.75 0.61
C VAL A 73 18.32 -13.93 0.36
N ARG A 74 18.79 -15.16 0.15
CA ARG A 74 20.22 -15.45 -0.11
C ARG A 74 20.69 -14.80 -1.41
N ASN A 75 19.89 -14.84 -2.46
CA ASN A 75 20.21 -14.18 -3.73
C ASN A 75 20.29 -12.65 -3.57
N TRP A 76 19.40 -12.09 -2.76
CA TRP A 76 19.42 -10.67 -2.41
C TRP A 76 20.65 -10.29 -1.57
N GLU A 77 20.99 -11.04 -0.52
CA GLU A 77 22.19 -10.83 0.29
C GLU A 77 23.48 -10.91 -0.55
N ASN A 78 23.52 -11.86 -1.50
CA ASN A 78 24.60 -11.97 -2.47
C ASN A 78 24.66 -10.77 -3.42
N THR A 79 23.51 -10.24 -3.84
CA THR A 79 23.41 -9.04 -4.69
C THR A 79 23.87 -7.79 -3.94
N LEU A 80 23.50 -7.64 -2.67
CA LEU A 80 24.00 -6.59 -1.78
C LEU A 80 25.52 -6.69 -1.59
N SER A 81 26.02 -7.89 -1.30
CA SER A 81 27.45 -8.15 -1.11
C SER A 81 28.24 -7.87 -2.38
N SER A 82 27.71 -8.25 -3.55
CA SER A 82 28.30 -7.99 -4.86
C SER A 82 28.27 -6.50 -5.22
N SER A 83 27.17 -5.80 -4.91
CA SER A 83 27.05 -4.35 -5.11
C SER A 83 28.01 -3.57 -4.20
N HIS A 84 28.13 -3.97 -2.93
CA HIS A 84 29.13 -3.45 -2.01
C HIS A 84 30.58 -3.79 -2.41
N ALA A 85 30.80 -4.95 -3.06
CA ALA A 85 32.12 -5.33 -3.60
C ALA A 85 32.48 -4.56 -4.87
N LYS A 86 31.53 -4.30 -5.78
CA LYS A 86 31.73 -3.42 -6.95
C LYS A 86 31.99 -1.96 -6.56
N LEU A 87 31.52 -1.54 -5.39
CA LEU A 87 31.80 -0.22 -4.79
C LEU A 87 33.13 -0.15 -4.01
N LYS A 88 33.91 -1.24 -3.94
CA LYS A 88 35.24 -1.26 -3.30
C LYS A 88 36.39 -1.33 -4.31
N SER A 89 36.94 -0.16 -4.69
CA SER A 89 38.40 0.16 -4.69
C SER A 89 38.65 1.58 -5.27
N PRO A 90 39.73 2.32 -4.91
CA PRO A 90 40.81 2.03 -3.96
C PRO A 90 40.82 2.94 -2.71
N GLU A 91 41.62 2.52 -1.72
CA GLU A 91 42.16 3.21 -0.54
C GLU A 91 41.61 4.58 -0.12
N ALA A 92 40.97 4.56 1.06
CA ALA A 92 41.07 5.54 2.14
C ALA A 92 41.50 6.99 1.80
N ASP A 93 40.64 7.72 1.10
CA ASP A 93 40.47 9.15 1.37
C ASP A 93 39.08 9.35 1.97
N SER A 94 39.01 10.18 3.02
CA SER A 94 37.80 10.50 3.75
C SER A 94 36.70 10.90 2.75
N LYS A 95 35.72 10.02 2.50
CA LYS A 95 34.49 10.38 1.78
C LYS A 95 33.81 11.48 2.58
N THR A 96 34.09 12.72 2.19
CA THR A 96 33.24 13.86 2.50
C THR A 96 31.83 13.47 2.12
N THR A 97 30.90 13.53 3.07
CA THR A 97 29.47 13.41 2.78
C THR A 97 29.15 14.45 1.72
N GLU A 98 29.04 14.01 0.47
CA GLU A 98 28.74 14.91 -0.64
C GLU A 98 27.28 15.30 -0.51
N VAL A 99 27.02 16.58 -0.28
CA VAL A 99 25.66 17.10 -0.17
C VAL A 99 25.05 17.11 -1.55
N GLN A 100 24.10 16.20 -1.80
CA GLN A 100 23.35 16.15 -3.04
C GLN A 100 22.09 17.02 -2.93
N LYS A 101 21.70 17.68 -4.02
CA LYS A 101 20.46 18.46 -4.04
C LYS A 101 19.30 17.59 -4.49
N ARG A 102 18.15 17.72 -3.82
CA ARG A 102 16.92 17.01 -4.21
C ARG A 102 16.58 17.18 -5.70
N LYS A 103 16.74 18.38 -6.24
CA LYS A 103 16.43 18.68 -7.66
C LYS A 103 17.21 17.80 -8.63
N ASP A 104 18.46 17.45 -8.30
CA ASP A 104 19.30 16.63 -9.16
C ASP A 104 18.82 15.16 -9.12
N VAL A 105 18.42 14.68 -7.93
CA VAL A 105 17.83 13.35 -7.73
C VAL A 105 16.44 13.24 -8.36
N GLU A 106 15.63 14.29 -8.27
CA GLU A 106 14.34 14.39 -8.97
C GLU A 106 14.52 14.30 -10.48
N ALA A 107 15.48 15.07 -11.04
CA ALA A 107 15.79 14.99 -12.46
C ALA A 107 16.25 13.59 -12.90
N ALA A 108 17.07 12.93 -12.08
CA ALA A 108 17.53 11.56 -12.32
C ALA A 108 16.39 10.52 -12.33
N SER A 109 15.36 10.72 -11.51
CA SER A 109 14.22 9.82 -11.36
C SER A 109 13.01 10.17 -12.25
N HIS A 110 13.08 11.27 -13.02
CA HIS A 110 11.93 11.82 -13.75
C HIS A 110 11.25 10.82 -14.69
N PHE A 111 12.00 9.90 -15.31
CA PHE A 111 11.40 8.90 -16.21
C PHE A 111 10.47 7.92 -15.48
N LEU A 112 10.59 7.78 -14.14
CA LEU A 112 9.69 6.98 -13.32
C LEU A 112 8.32 7.64 -13.12
N GLU A 113 8.14 8.91 -13.49
CA GLU A 113 6.82 9.56 -13.38
C GLU A 113 5.74 8.82 -14.17
N ALA A 114 6.10 8.22 -15.31
CA ALA A 114 5.18 7.43 -16.13
C ALA A 114 4.60 6.20 -15.41
N VAL A 115 5.30 5.69 -14.39
CA VAL A 115 4.84 4.54 -13.57
C VAL A 115 4.41 4.96 -12.16
N ALA A 116 4.67 6.22 -11.77
CA ALA A 116 4.36 6.74 -10.44
C ALA A 116 2.91 7.16 -10.24
N ASP A 117 2.13 7.32 -11.33
CA ASP A 117 0.80 7.93 -11.32
C ASP A 117 -0.36 6.96 -10.98
N ASN A 118 -0.13 6.05 -10.02
CA ASN A 118 -1.05 4.94 -9.72
C ASN A 118 -1.62 4.98 -8.28
N GLY A 119 -1.72 6.17 -7.69
CA GLY A 119 -2.30 6.38 -6.35
C GLY A 119 -3.27 7.56 -6.30
N TYR A 120 -4.52 7.29 -5.91
CA TYR A 120 -5.78 8.04 -6.14
C TYR A 120 -5.71 9.58 -6.30
N PRO A 121 -6.41 10.11 -7.33
CA PRO A 121 -7.64 10.87 -7.06
C PRO A 121 -8.83 9.99 -7.45
N LEU A 122 -9.42 9.35 -6.45
CA LEU A 122 -10.78 8.86 -6.55
C LEU A 122 -11.68 10.05 -6.88
N ASP A 123 -12.55 9.88 -7.87
CA ASP A 123 -13.64 10.82 -8.07
C ASP A 123 -14.50 10.78 -6.80
N LEU A 124 -14.47 11.86 -6.02
CA LEU A 124 -15.23 12.00 -4.76
C LEU A 124 -16.73 11.81 -4.98
N GLY A 125 -17.23 12.03 -6.21
CA GLY A 125 -18.60 11.71 -6.59
C GLY A 125 -18.91 10.20 -6.49
N GLN A 126 -17.91 9.34 -6.57
CA GLN A 126 -18.03 7.88 -6.42
C GLN A 126 -17.97 7.41 -4.96
N VAL A 127 -17.50 8.26 -4.05
CA VAL A 127 -17.53 7.99 -2.60
C VAL A 127 -18.92 8.28 -2.02
N GLY A 128 -19.72 9.12 -2.70
CA GLY A 128 -21.01 9.62 -2.23
C GLY A 128 -22.07 8.56 -1.88
N ASP A 129 -21.96 7.34 -2.41
CA ASP A 129 -22.86 6.23 -2.09
C ASP A 129 -22.21 5.14 -1.21
N THR A 130 -20.91 5.24 -0.93
CA THR A 130 -20.22 4.22 -0.15
C THR A 130 -20.29 4.59 1.33
N GLN A 131 -21.33 4.11 2.01
CA GLN A 131 -21.42 4.21 3.47
C GLN A 131 -20.28 3.39 4.08
N VAL A 132 -19.20 4.07 4.48
CA VAL A 132 -18.12 3.43 5.23
C VAL A 132 -18.69 3.02 6.58
N LYS A 133 -18.60 1.72 6.91
CA LYS A 133 -18.99 1.26 8.24
C LYS A 133 -18.13 1.95 9.29
N ASP A 134 -18.73 2.44 10.36
CA ASP A 134 -18.02 3.12 11.44
C ASP A 134 -16.85 2.27 11.99
N GLN A 135 -17.04 0.95 12.04
CA GLN A 135 -15.99 -0.02 12.44
C GLN A 135 -14.68 0.12 11.63
N VAL A 136 -14.77 0.44 10.34
CA VAL A 136 -13.62 0.64 9.46
C VAL A 136 -12.89 1.93 9.86
N LEU A 137 -13.64 3.01 10.07
CA LEU A 137 -13.09 4.32 10.46
C LEU A 137 -12.49 4.29 11.86
N ASP A 138 -13.20 3.68 12.82
CA ASP A 138 -12.73 3.48 14.19
C ASP A 138 -11.40 2.74 14.21
N ARG A 139 -11.29 1.70 13.37
CA ARG A 139 -10.07 0.90 13.31
C ARG A 139 -8.90 1.63 12.70
N VAL A 140 -9.10 2.39 11.62
CA VAL A 140 -8.07 3.27 11.06
C VAL A 140 -7.68 4.35 12.07
N GLY A 141 -8.65 4.93 12.78
CA GLY A 141 -8.42 5.92 13.84
C GLY A 141 -7.61 5.37 15.01
N GLU A 142 -7.96 4.18 15.50
CA GLU A 142 -7.21 3.49 16.55
C GLU A 142 -5.77 3.22 16.11
N TRP A 143 -5.59 2.63 14.92
CA TRP A 143 -4.27 2.33 14.38
C TRP A 143 -3.41 3.58 14.21
N MET A 144 -3.96 4.68 13.69
CA MET A 144 -3.23 5.94 13.53
C MET A 144 -2.76 6.51 14.87
N ASN A 145 -3.62 6.45 15.90
CA ASN A 145 -3.34 7.04 17.21
C ASN A 145 -2.54 6.13 18.16
N ARG A 146 -2.52 4.82 17.92
CA ARG A 146 -1.86 3.86 18.80
C ARG A 146 -0.34 3.95 18.69
N GLU A 147 0.32 4.21 19.82
CA GLU A 147 1.78 4.17 19.92
C GLU A 147 2.29 2.74 19.68
N GLY A 148 3.40 2.61 18.94
CA GLY A 148 4.02 1.31 18.63
C GLY A 148 3.28 0.46 17.59
N SER A 149 2.02 0.75 17.26
CA SER A 149 1.32 0.08 16.16
C SER A 149 1.84 0.62 14.83
N GLN A 150 2.55 -0.23 14.09
CA GLN A 150 3.08 0.15 12.78
C GLN A 150 2.18 -0.35 11.64
N TRP A 151 1.69 -1.58 11.73
CA TRP A 151 0.98 -2.23 10.65
C TRP A 151 -0.52 -2.36 10.95
N LEU A 152 -1.32 -2.22 9.89
CA LEU A 152 -2.73 -2.57 9.84
C LEU A 152 -3.03 -3.18 8.48
N TRP A 153 -3.58 -4.38 8.48
CA TRP A 153 -4.16 -5.02 7.31
C TRP A 153 -5.67 -5.15 7.48
N MET A 154 -6.42 -4.66 6.50
CA MET A 154 -7.87 -4.77 6.45
C MET A 154 -8.28 -5.61 5.25
N SER A 155 -8.94 -6.73 5.50
CA SER A 155 -9.45 -7.63 4.47
C SER A 155 -10.98 -7.51 4.38
N GLY A 156 -11.49 -7.24 3.18
CA GLY A 156 -12.91 -7.19 2.85
C GLY A 156 -13.39 -8.45 2.13
N PRO A 157 -14.67 -8.53 1.75
CA PRO A 157 -15.21 -9.66 1.01
C PRO A 157 -14.61 -9.76 -0.40
N ILE A 158 -14.49 -11.00 -0.93
CA ILE A 158 -13.93 -11.29 -2.26
C ILE A 158 -14.73 -10.60 -3.39
N VAL A 159 -16.04 -10.51 -3.20
CA VAL A 159 -16.97 -9.93 -4.16
C VAL A 159 -17.61 -8.71 -3.52
N THR A 160 -17.32 -7.54 -4.08
CA THR A 160 -17.97 -6.29 -3.72
C THR A 160 -18.87 -5.85 -4.88
N PRO A 161 -20.17 -5.59 -4.63
CA PRO A 161 -21.08 -5.13 -5.67
C PRO A 161 -20.81 -3.68 -6.11
N SER A 162 -20.10 -2.92 -5.28
CA SER A 162 -19.65 -1.55 -5.52
C SER A 162 -18.28 -1.50 -6.22
N ARG A 163 -18.01 -0.39 -6.92
CA ARG A 163 -16.68 -0.13 -7.52
C ARG A 163 -15.56 0.10 -6.48
N LEU A 164 -15.94 0.41 -5.24
CA LEU A 164 -15.04 0.55 -4.10
C LEU A 164 -15.49 -0.40 -3.00
N SER A 165 -14.57 -1.23 -2.52
CA SER A 165 -14.82 -1.99 -1.30
C SER A 165 -14.78 -1.09 -0.06
N GLU A 166 -15.34 -1.58 1.03
CA GLU A 166 -15.27 -0.92 2.34
C GLU A 166 -13.82 -0.69 2.75
N VAL A 167 -12.93 -1.67 2.51
CA VAL A 167 -11.52 -1.58 2.85
C VAL A 167 -10.73 -0.65 1.92
N SER A 168 -11.04 -0.60 0.62
CA SER A 168 -10.47 0.43 -0.28
C SER A 168 -10.89 1.84 0.13
N THR A 169 -12.09 2.00 0.70
CA THR A 169 -12.52 3.30 1.24
C THR A 169 -11.73 3.66 2.50
N ALA A 170 -11.39 2.68 3.34
CA ALA A 170 -10.47 2.87 4.48
C ALA A 170 -9.09 3.38 4.03
N ALA A 171 -8.51 2.75 3.00
CA ALA A 171 -7.25 3.19 2.41
C ALA A 171 -7.33 4.64 1.91
N TYR A 172 -8.42 4.98 1.22
CA TYR A 172 -8.65 6.34 0.75
C TYR A 172 -8.79 7.36 1.90
N CYS A 173 -9.52 7.02 2.96
CA CYS A 173 -9.63 7.86 4.14
C CYS A 173 -8.27 8.10 4.81
N ALA A 174 -7.47 7.05 5.00
CA ALA A 174 -6.13 7.16 5.56
C ALA A 174 -5.23 8.09 4.72
N TYR A 175 -5.30 7.97 3.39
CA TYR A 175 -4.63 8.87 2.47
C TYR A 175 -5.08 10.32 2.62
N LEU A 176 -6.40 10.57 2.58
CA LEU A 176 -6.95 11.93 2.67
C LEU A 176 -6.58 12.60 4.00
N VAL A 177 -6.68 11.87 5.11
CA VAL A 177 -6.28 12.36 6.43
C VAL A 177 -4.79 12.71 6.45
N SER A 178 -3.94 11.82 5.93
CA SER A 178 -2.49 12.06 5.86
C SER A 178 -2.17 13.30 5.03
N LYS A 179 -2.82 13.48 3.87
CA LYS A 179 -2.67 14.67 3.04
C LYS A 179 -3.14 15.94 3.76
N ARG A 180 -4.31 15.91 4.40
CA ARG A 180 -4.84 17.07 5.16
C ARG A 180 -3.94 17.48 6.32
N LEU A 181 -3.29 16.51 6.96
CA LEU A 181 -2.34 16.73 8.05
C LEU A 181 -0.90 16.99 7.57
N ASN A 182 -0.66 17.06 6.25
CA ASN A 182 0.67 17.21 5.65
C ASN A 182 1.69 16.16 6.12
N LEU A 183 1.22 14.93 6.37
CA LEU A 183 2.10 13.82 6.71
C LEU A 183 2.80 13.31 5.44
N PRO A 184 4.11 12.99 5.50
CA PRO A 184 4.78 12.26 4.42
C PRO A 184 4.05 10.94 4.17
N ILE A 185 3.61 10.72 2.94
CA ILE A 185 2.81 9.55 2.56
C ILE A 185 3.29 8.93 1.26
N LEU A 186 3.44 7.61 1.28
CA LEU A 186 3.48 6.77 0.08
C LEU A 186 2.10 6.14 -0.10
N SER A 187 1.55 6.19 -1.30
CA SER A 187 0.29 5.54 -1.60
C SER A 187 0.32 4.88 -2.96
N TYR A 188 -0.22 3.67 -3.06
CA TYR A 188 -0.42 2.98 -4.32
C TYR A 188 -1.73 2.20 -4.28
N ARG A 189 -2.48 2.25 -5.38
CA ARG A 189 -3.68 1.46 -5.55
C ARG A 189 -3.48 0.50 -6.70
N PHE A 190 -3.54 -0.78 -6.39
CA PHE A 190 -3.65 -1.81 -7.41
C PHE A 190 -5.07 -1.79 -7.98
N ARG A 191 -5.18 -1.71 -9.31
CA ARG A 191 -6.46 -1.92 -9.98
C ARG A 191 -6.40 -3.13 -10.91
N LYS A 192 -7.56 -3.75 -11.09
CA LYS A 192 -7.71 -4.93 -11.97
C LYS A 192 -7.54 -4.55 -13.44
N ASP A 193 -7.91 -3.32 -13.81
CA ASP A 193 -7.96 -2.78 -15.17
C ASP A 193 -6.71 -2.01 -15.61
N ASP A 194 -5.79 -1.67 -14.71
CA ASP A 194 -4.60 -0.85 -15.00
C ASP A 194 -3.57 -1.52 -15.94
N PHE A 195 -3.78 -2.76 -16.37
CA PHE A 195 -2.95 -3.41 -17.39
C PHE A 195 -3.79 -4.02 -18.52
N GLY A 196 -4.31 -3.13 -19.37
CA GLY A 196 -4.73 -3.44 -20.74
C GLY A 196 -3.57 -3.52 -21.76
N ILE A 197 -2.31 -3.40 -21.32
CA ILE A 197 -1.12 -3.53 -22.18
C ILE A 197 -0.76 -5.02 -22.45
N GLY A 198 -1.60 -5.96 -21.99
CA GLY A 198 -1.67 -7.34 -22.51
C GLY A 198 -2.66 -7.51 -23.67
N GLY A 199 -3.22 -6.41 -24.20
CA GLY A 199 -4.04 -6.39 -25.40
C GLY A 199 -3.27 -6.61 -26.71
N SER A 200 -1.95 -6.81 -26.67
CA SER A 200 -1.24 -7.54 -27.71
C SER A 200 -1.06 -9.00 -27.27
N THR A 201 -2.17 -9.65 -26.95
CA THR A 201 -2.26 -11.09 -27.11
C THR A 201 -2.13 -11.32 -28.61
N ASP A 202 -0.90 -11.53 -29.07
CA ASP A 202 -0.75 -12.48 -30.16
C ASP A 202 -1.24 -13.80 -29.57
N PRO A 203 -2.40 -14.34 -29.99
CA PRO A 203 -2.99 -15.54 -29.37
C PRO A 203 -2.10 -16.79 -29.51
N GLY A 204 -0.90 -16.67 -30.11
CA GLY A 204 0.14 -17.68 -30.17
C GLY A 204 1.37 -17.46 -29.28
N SER A 205 1.52 -16.34 -28.54
CA SER A 205 2.69 -16.15 -27.67
C SER A 205 2.50 -16.84 -26.31
N THR A 206 3.17 -17.97 -26.11
CA THR A 206 3.23 -18.74 -24.85
C THR A 206 4.06 -18.09 -23.74
N ASP A 207 4.33 -16.78 -23.80
CA ASP A 207 5.05 -16.09 -22.73
C ASP A 207 4.11 -15.89 -21.53
N TYR A 208 4.23 -16.79 -20.55
CA TYR A 208 3.58 -16.71 -19.24
C TYR A 208 4.19 -15.56 -18.42
N ARG A 209 3.99 -14.31 -18.86
CA ARG A 209 4.40 -13.14 -18.11
C ARG A 209 3.43 -12.92 -16.95
N SER A 210 3.93 -12.95 -15.71
CA SER A 210 3.08 -12.78 -14.53
C SER A 210 2.60 -11.33 -14.41
N THR A 211 1.28 -11.14 -14.49
CA THR A 211 0.68 -9.81 -14.35
C THR A 211 0.83 -9.27 -12.92
N ALA A 212 0.88 -10.18 -11.93
CA ALA A 212 1.12 -9.84 -10.53
C ALA A 212 2.52 -9.24 -10.32
N LEU A 213 3.56 -9.82 -10.93
CA LEU A 213 4.93 -9.33 -10.79
C LEU A 213 5.15 -7.99 -11.50
N ASP A 214 4.50 -7.77 -12.64
CA ASP A 214 4.53 -6.47 -13.33
C ASP A 214 3.87 -5.37 -12.48
N ARG A 215 2.68 -5.64 -11.93
CA ARG A 215 1.97 -4.73 -11.01
C ARG A 215 2.84 -4.38 -9.80
N PHE A 216 3.49 -5.40 -9.25
CA PHE A 216 4.35 -5.23 -8.10
C PHE A 216 5.59 -4.41 -8.42
N THR A 217 6.25 -4.67 -9.55
CA THR A 217 7.39 -3.88 -10.04
C THR A 217 6.99 -2.41 -10.24
N ALA A 218 5.84 -2.15 -10.86
CA ALA A 218 5.32 -0.80 -11.04
C ALA A 218 5.08 -0.09 -9.69
N MET A 219 4.52 -0.79 -8.70
CA MET A 219 4.35 -0.25 -7.34
C MET A 219 5.68 0.15 -6.70
N VAL A 220 6.71 -0.70 -6.79
CA VAL A 220 8.03 -0.41 -6.22
C VAL A 220 8.65 0.84 -6.86
N LEU A 221 8.56 0.95 -8.18
CA LEU A 221 9.06 2.13 -8.91
C LEU A 221 8.27 3.40 -8.57
N ALA A 222 6.95 3.29 -8.41
CA ALA A 222 6.12 4.39 -7.95
C ALA A 222 6.53 4.86 -6.54
N PHE A 223 6.83 3.93 -5.63
CA PHE A 223 7.31 4.24 -4.29
C PHE A 223 8.68 4.92 -4.31
N ILE A 224 9.61 4.46 -5.14
CA ILE A 224 10.90 5.14 -5.35
C ILE A 224 10.67 6.59 -5.77
N ARG A 225 9.82 6.84 -6.78
CA ARG A 225 9.53 8.20 -7.25
C ARG A 225 8.90 9.06 -6.16
N GLN A 226 7.93 8.52 -5.42
CA GLN A 226 7.27 9.23 -4.31
C GLN A 226 8.26 9.56 -3.18
N LEU A 227 9.16 8.64 -2.83
CA LEU A 227 10.21 8.87 -1.84
C LEU A 227 11.18 9.96 -2.28
N VAL A 228 11.57 10.00 -3.56
CA VAL A 228 12.43 11.07 -4.09
C VAL A 228 11.78 12.44 -3.90
N CYS A 229 10.47 12.57 -4.13
CA CYS A 229 9.72 13.82 -3.85
C CYS A 229 9.73 14.21 -2.36
N LEU A 230 9.84 13.23 -1.46
CA LEU A 230 9.82 13.42 -0.01
C LEU A 230 11.22 13.66 0.59
N LEU A 231 12.28 13.65 -0.21
CA LEU A 231 13.63 13.94 0.26
C LEU A 231 13.74 15.40 0.76
N PRO A 232 14.65 15.69 1.70
CA PRO A 232 15.00 17.07 2.06
C PRO A 232 15.71 17.76 0.88
N ASP A 233 15.68 19.08 0.82
CA ASP A 233 16.33 19.85 -0.27
C ASP A 233 17.83 19.56 -0.41
N ASN A 234 18.50 19.34 0.72
CA ASN A 234 19.89 18.94 0.81
C ASN A 234 19.96 17.55 1.44
N ILE A 235 20.56 16.61 0.75
CA ILE A 235 20.63 15.20 1.13
C ILE A 235 22.05 14.92 1.60
N GLU A 236 22.19 14.71 2.90
CA GLU A 236 23.43 14.24 3.52
C GLU A 236 23.35 12.73 3.72
N ALA A 237 23.48 11.99 2.62
CA ALA A 237 23.37 10.54 2.66
C ALA A 237 24.66 9.86 2.20
N LYS A 238 24.93 8.68 2.76
CA LYS A 238 26.04 7.80 2.35
C LYS A 238 25.62 6.86 1.21
N VAL A 239 24.41 7.03 0.67
CA VAL A 239 23.84 6.17 -0.37
C VAL A 239 24.06 6.80 -1.74
N ASP A 240 24.14 5.95 -2.77
CA ASP A 240 24.30 6.40 -4.16
C ASP A 240 22.95 6.77 -4.77
N LEU A 241 22.66 8.07 -4.86
CA LEU A 241 21.50 8.61 -5.58
C LEU A 241 21.90 9.24 -6.93
N SER A 242 22.97 8.75 -7.55
CA SER A 242 23.41 9.22 -8.87
C SER A 242 22.42 8.83 -9.98
N SER A 243 22.44 9.59 -11.07
CA SER A 243 21.61 9.28 -12.24
C SER A 243 21.83 7.88 -12.80
N ALA A 244 23.05 7.33 -12.70
CA ALA A 244 23.35 5.98 -13.18
C ALA A 244 22.58 4.91 -12.40
N ARG A 245 22.36 5.13 -11.09
CA ARG A 245 21.58 4.21 -10.24
C ARG A 245 20.12 4.14 -10.69
N PHE A 246 19.52 5.29 -11.01
CA PHE A 246 18.15 5.33 -11.51
C PHE A 246 18.04 4.74 -12.93
N GLN A 247 18.98 5.01 -13.82
CA GLN A 247 18.95 4.51 -15.20
C GLN A 247 18.92 2.97 -15.32
N GLY A 248 19.36 2.25 -14.28
CA GLY A 248 19.25 0.78 -14.23
C GLY A 248 17.84 0.25 -13.97
N LEU A 249 16.88 1.11 -13.64
CA LEU A 249 15.48 0.75 -13.36
C LEU A 249 14.67 0.83 -14.65
N ASP A 250 14.66 -0.24 -15.44
CA ASP A 250 14.01 -0.30 -16.75
C ASP A 250 12.55 -0.80 -16.72
N ALA A 251 11.95 -0.87 -15.53
CA ALA A 251 10.62 -1.45 -15.28
C ALA A 251 10.46 -2.93 -15.73
N SER A 252 11.58 -3.61 -16.02
CA SER A 252 11.58 -5.05 -16.17
C SER A 252 11.54 -5.74 -14.81
N THR A 253 11.04 -6.98 -14.77
CA THR A 253 11.04 -7.80 -13.56
C THR A 253 12.45 -8.18 -13.13
N GLN A 254 13.43 -8.13 -14.03
CA GLN A 254 14.84 -8.36 -13.74
C GLN A 254 15.44 -7.22 -12.89
N SER A 255 14.92 -6.00 -13.01
CA SER A 255 15.40 -4.83 -12.26
C SER A 255 14.86 -4.73 -10.83
N ILE A 256 13.95 -5.63 -10.41
CA ILE A 256 13.23 -5.49 -9.13
C ILE A 256 14.13 -5.53 -7.89
N LEU A 257 15.19 -6.35 -7.89
CA LEU A 257 16.13 -6.41 -6.76
C LEU A 257 16.96 -5.12 -6.64
N ASP A 258 17.34 -4.53 -7.77
CA ASP A 258 18.00 -3.23 -7.79
C ASP A 258 17.07 -2.11 -7.32
N ALA A 259 15.78 -2.20 -7.69
CA ALA A 259 14.75 -1.32 -7.19
C ALA A 259 14.57 -1.44 -5.67
N PHE A 260 14.55 -2.66 -5.11
CA PHE A 260 14.51 -2.88 -3.66
C PHE A 260 15.69 -2.29 -2.92
N ASN A 261 16.90 -2.48 -3.43
CA ASN A 261 18.10 -1.89 -2.86
C ASN A 261 18.01 -0.35 -2.82
N LEU A 262 17.54 0.27 -3.91
CA LEU A 262 17.34 1.72 -3.95
C LEU A 262 16.20 2.17 -3.02
N LEU A 263 15.09 1.42 -2.98
CA LEU A 263 13.95 1.68 -2.11
C LEU A 263 14.38 1.71 -0.64
N GLU A 264 15.16 0.72 -0.21
CA GLU A 264 15.69 0.64 1.16
C GLU A 264 16.58 1.84 1.50
N ASP A 265 17.48 2.21 0.60
CA ASP A 265 18.37 3.37 0.76
C ASP A 265 17.59 4.70 0.87
N LEU A 266 16.55 4.85 0.05
CA LEU A 266 15.65 6.00 0.13
C LEU A 266 14.83 6.00 1.44
N LEU A 267 14.28 4.87 1.86
CA LEU A 267 13.53 4.73 3.12
C LEU A 267 14.39 5.07 4.34
N LYS A 268 15.69 4.75 4.30
CA LYS A 268 16.65 5.16 5.35
C LYS A 268 16.85 6.67 5.38
N THR A 269 16.83 7.32 4.22
CA THR A 269 17.12 8.75 4.03
C THR A 269 15.93 9.68 4.31
N VAL A 270 14.69 9.23 4.08
CA VAL A 270 13.49 10.04 4.34
C VAL A 270 13.18 10.23 5.83
N SER A 271 12.23 11.16 6.08
CA SER A 271 11.71 11.55 7.39
C SER A 271 11.51 10.38 8.36
N PRO A 272 11.72 10.59 9.69
CA PRO A 272 11.42 9.61 10.72
C PRO A 272 9.93 9.22 10.80
N MET A 273 9.05 9.99 10.17
CA MET A 273 7.61 9.73 10.12
C MET A 273 7.16 9.51 8.67
N LEU A 274 6.51 8.38 8.41
CA LEU A 274 6.02 8.01 7.08
C LEU A 274 4.73 7.20 7.21
N VAL A 275 3.72 7.58 6.42
CA VAL A 275 2.51 6.78 6.21
C VAL A 275 2.64 6.03 4.88
N ILE A 276 2.30 4.76 4.84
CA ILE A 276 2.29 3.94 3.63
C ILE A 276 0.89 3.34 3.50
N VAL A 277 0.25 3.55 2.35
CA VAL A 277 -1.08 3.01 2.07
C VAL A 277 -1.04 2.19 0.78
N LEU A 278 -1.31 0.90 0.89
CA LEU A 278 -1.41 -0.01 -0.25
C LEU A 278 -2.83 -0.55 -0.35
N ASP A 279 -3.51 -0.21 -1.44
CA ASP A 279 -4.89 -0.61 -1.72
C ASP A 279 -4.95 -1.71 -2.77
N GLY A 280 -5.67 -2.79 -2.49
CA GLY A 280 -5.82 -3.93 -3.40
C GLY A 280 -4.63 -4.90 -3.42
N PHE A 281 -3.97 -5.11 -2.28
CA PHE A 281 -2.71 -5.88 -2.18
C PHE A 281 -2.83 -7.35 -2.66
N GLN A 282 -4.03 -7.95 -2.61
CA GLN A 282 -4.29 -9.28 -3.19
C GLN A 282 -3.97 -9.39 -4.69
N LEU A 283 -3.93 -8.27 -5.42
CA LEU A 283 -3.69 -8.26 -6.86
C LEU A 283 -2.22 -8.49 -7.25
N VAL A 284 -1.31 -8.44 -6.28
CA VAL A 284 0.12 -8.79 -6.45
C VAL A 284 0.48 -10.15 -5.82
N ASP A 285 -0.37 -10.68 -4.97
CA ASP A 285 -0.24 -12.03 -4.40
C ASP A 285 -0.98 -13.09 -5.25
N ASN A 286 -2.03 -12.68 -5.97
CA ASN A 286 -2.82 -13.54 -6.85
C ASN A 286 -2.65 -13.13 -8.32
N ASP A 287 -2.39 -14.10 -9.20
CA ASP A 287 -2.39 -13.94 -10.64
C ASP A 287 -3.59 -14.69 -11.24
N ASN A 288 -4.45 -14.01 -11.99
CA ASN A 288 -5.66 -14.60 -12.59
C ASN A 288 -6.51 -15.46 -11.63
N PHE A 289 -6.72 -14.99 -10.39
CA PHE A 289 -7.48 -15.69 -9.34
C PHE A 289 -6.83 -16.99 -8.81
N LEU A 290 -5.60 -17.28 -9.22
CA LEU A 290 -4.76 -18.35 -8.68
C LEU A 290 -3.59 -17.72 -7.91
N TRP A 291 -3.08 -18.44 -6.93
CA TRP A 291 -1.93 -18.00 -6.14
C TRP A 291 -0.71 -17.83 -7.05
N SER A 292 -0.09 -16.65 -7.01
CA SER A 292 1.14 -16.38 -7.77
C SER A 292 2.32 -16.91 -6.97
N GLU A 293 2.98 -17.95 -7.46
CA GLU A 293 4.26 -18.37 -6.91
C GLU A 293 5.40 -17.41 -7.32
N THR A 294 5.22 -16.67 -8.40
CA THR A 294 6.26 -15.79 -8.98
C THR A 294 6.52 -14.53 -8.17
N THR A 295 5.57 -14.10 -7.33
CA THR A 295 5.70 -12.88 -6.51
C THR A 295 5.97 -13.13 -5.03
N ALA A 296 5.70 -14.34 -4.53
CA ALA A 296 5.71 -14.65 -3.09
C ALA A 296 7.02 -14.22 -2.37
N GLY A 297 8.17 -14.68 -2.87
CA GLY A 297 9.46 -14.33 -2.24
C GLY A 297 9.83 -12.85 -2.32
N TYR A 298 9.37 -12.14 -3.36
CA TYR A 298 9.59 -10.70 -3.49
C TYR A 298 8.67 -9.90 -2.56
N LEU A 299 7.43 -10.35 -2.34
CA LEU A 299 6.51 -9.72 -1.40
C LEU A 299 7.02 -9.85 0.04
N ASP A 300 7.49 -11.03 0.44
CA ASP A 300 8.09 -11.25 1.76
C ASP A 300 9.29 -10.33 1.99
N LEU A 301 10.19 -10.24 1.00
CA LEU A 301 11.35 -9.35 1.05
C LEU A 301 10.94 -7.88 1.16
N PHE A 302 9.93 -7.43 0.42
CA PHE A 302 9.42 -6.06 0.51
C PHE A 302 8.86 -5.76 1.90
N LEU A 303 8.05 -6.66 2.46
CA LEU A 303 7.51 -6.50 3.81
C LEU A 303 8.63 -6.47 4.86
N GLN A 304 9.65 -7.31 4.69
CA GLN A 304 10.84 -7.29 5.54
C GLN A 304 11.61 -5.96 5.44
N ILE A 305 11.83 -5.44 4.23
CA ILE A 305 12.46 -4.12 4.02
C ILE A 305 11.69 -3.03 4.77
N LEU A 306 10.36 -2.99 4.63
CA LEU A 306 9.53 -2.01 5.35
C LEU A 306 9.62 -2.16 6.86
N ARG A 307 9.62 -3.40 7.37
CA ARG A 307 9.68 -3.70 8.81
C ARG A 307 11.03 -3.32 9.40
N GLU A 308 12.13 -3.65 8.74
CA GLU A 308 13.48 -3.31 9.19
C GLU A 308 13.76 -1.81 9.10
N THR A 309 13.40 -1.16 7.99
CA THR A 309 13.57 0.30 7.83
C THR A 309 12.66 1.12 8.76
N GLY A 310 11.52 0.56 9.16
CA GLY A 310 10.60 1.15 10.12
C GLY A 310 11.05 1.03 11.59
N LYS A 311 12.06 0.22 11.91
CA LYS A 311 12.56 0.10 13.28
C LYS A 311 13.13 1.44 13.76
N GLY A 312 12.61 1.93 14.88
CA GLY A 312 13.00 3.23 15.44
C GLY A 312 12.42 4.45 14.71
N LYS A 313 11.53 4.24 13.73
CA LYS A 313 10.78 5.28 13.02
C LYS A 313 9.28 5.18 13.34
N VAL A 314 8.55 6.28 13.15
CA VAL A 314 7.08 6.32 13.20
C VAL A 314 6.55 5.95 11.82
N PHE A 315 6.57 4.65 11.52
CA PHE A 315 6.02 4.10 10.27
C PHE A 315 4.60 3.60 10.52
N LYS A 316 3.66 4.09 9.71
CA LYS A 316 2.26 3.65 9.69
C LYS A 316 2.00 3.03 8.34
N ILE A 317 1.90 1.70 8.28
CA ILE A 317 1.61 0.93 7.06
C ILE A 317 0.19 0.37 7.11
N LEU A 318 -0.65 0.81 6.17
CA LEU A 318 -2.00 0.28 5.92
C LEU A 318 -2.00 -0.53 4.63
N LEU A 319 -2.36 -1.80 4.74
CA LEU A 319 -2.60 -2.69 3.63
C LEU A 319 -4.10 -3.00 3.57
N THR A 320 -4.67 -3.02 2.38
CA THR A 320 -6.07 -3.44 2.21
C THR A 320 -6.19 -4.46 1.10
N SER A 321 -7.10 -5.42 1.27
CA SER A 321 -7.36 -6.44 0.27
C SER A 321 -8.82 -6.84 0.19
N ASP A 322 -9.32 -7.06 -1.03
CA ASP A 322 -10.61 -7.73 -1.23
C ASP A 322 -10.38 -9.23 -1.25
N GLY A 323 -10.84 -9.91 -0.21
CA GLY A 323 -10.59 -11.32 0.00
C GLY A 323 -9.20 -11.63 0.55
N SER A 324 -8.78 -12.87 0.30
CA SER A 324 -7.58 -13.46 0.87
C SER A 324 -6.30 -12.94 0.23
N CYS A 325 -5.30 -12.68 1.06
CA CYS A 325 -3.91 -12.44 0.68
C CYS A 325 -3.01 -13.33 1.54
N ARG A 326 -2.48 -14.40 0.96
CA ARG A 326 -1.68 -15.43 1.62
C ARG A 326 -0.43 -14.84 2.25
N THR A 327 0.28 -13.96 1.54
CA THR A 327 1.47 -13.30 2.11
C THR A 327 1.16 -12.60 3.42
N LEU A 328 -0.02 -11.96 3.53
CA LEU A 328 -0.42 -11.23 4.73
C LEU A 328 -1.05 -12.12 5.82
N MET A 329 -1.59 -13.29 5.43
CA MET A 329 -2.05 -14.31 6.38
C MET A 329 -0.90 -14.98 7.13
N ASN A 330 0.31 -14.96 6.58
CA ASN A 330 1.48 -15.49 7.25
C ASN A 330 1.81 -14.64 8.49
N GLU A 331 1.68 -15.24 9.68
CA GLU A 331 1.93 -14.57 10.97
C GLU A 331 3.37 -14.07 11.13
N GLU A 332 4.32 -14.61 10.38
CA GLU A 332 5.70 -14.10 10.34
C GLU A 332 5.80 -12.73 9.67
N ASN A 333 4.89 -12.43 8.73
CA ASN A 333 4.83 -11.16 8.01
C ASN A 333 3.96 -10.14 8.76
N LEU A 334 2.81 -10.57 9.28
CA LEU A 334 1.87 -9.72 10.00
C LEU A 334 1.29 -10.42 11.24
N GLY A 335 1.46 -9.82 12.41
CA GLY A 335 0.92 -10.35 13.65
C GLY A 335 -0.61 -10.31 13.66
N VAL A 336 -1.25 -11.24 14.36
CA VAL A 336 -2.73 -11.38 14.40
C VAL A 336 -3.44 -10.07 14.77
N TYR A 337 -2.90 -9.28 15.69
CA TYR A 337 -3.47 -8.00 16.12
C TYR A 337 -3.39 -6.89 15.07
N GLU A 338 -2.59 -7.10 14.03
CA GLU A 338 -2.43 -6.21 12.88
C GLU A 338 -3.48 -6.53 11.80
N GLN A 339 -4.26 -7.61 11.94
CA GLN A 339 -5.24 -8.08 10.96
C GLN A 339 -6.68 -7.77 11.36
N VAL A 340 -7.50 -7.35 10.39
CA VAL A 340 -8.92 -7.02 10.59
C VAL A 340 -9.72 -7.52 9.39
N HIS A 341 -10.76 -8.32 9.65
CA HIS A 341 -11.61 -8.90 8.61
C HIS A 341 -13.03 -8.32 8.67
N PHE A 342 -13.53 -7.88 7.53
CA PHE A 342 -14.88 -7.35 7.36
C PHE A 342 -15.72 -8.28 6.46
N GLY A 343 -16.96 -8.54 6.87
CA GLY A 343 -17.96 -9.21 6.02
C GLY A 343 -17.84 -10.74 5.92
N LEU A 344 -17.54 -11.41 7.04
CA LEU A 344 -17.70 -12.87 7.17
C LEU A 344 -19.17 -13.31 7.08
#